data_AF-A0A5B0RBL8-F1
#
_entry.id   AF-A0A5B0RBL8-F1
#
_cell.length_a   1.000
_cell.length_b   1.000
_cell.length_c   1.000
_cell.angle_alpha   90.00
_cell.angle_beta   90.00
_cell.angle_gamma   90.00
#
_symmetry.space_group_name_H-M   'P 1'
#
loop_
_entity.id
_entity.type
_entity.pdbx_description
1 polymer ?
#
loop_
_entity_poly.entity_id
_entity_poly.type
_entity_poly.pdbx_seq_one_letter_code
_entity_poly.pdbx_strand_id
1 'polypeptide(L)'
;MVPPMPPRQDLLLLGITYRKVPVVAINDTVYCDTYKIAEALESLYPHSNEHPSLFPKALNLGDQQSSILQKTLVQFVADRPLFKLAVALMPWENLPKAFLDDRGKFLGNAIDVNQIKKMRPYAVSQFRVHMASLEEILQESGGSFIMKTEYPGFLDVSIYFLFRWIHVMGQAEDLYGPMSESKFPFLRKVRLHSSYRAIIARLFSTKSGSQQD
;
A
#
# COMPACT_ATOMS: atom_id res chain seq x y z
N MET A 1 -8.08 14.86 -8.82
CA MET A 1 -8.20 13.76 -7.83
C MET A 1 -9.40 12.92 -8.23
N VAL A 2 -9.26 11.59 -8.35
CA VAL A 2 -10.35 10.72 -8.83
C VAL A 2 -11.39 10.51 -7.71
N PRO A 3 -12.71 10.54 -8.00
CA PRO A 3 -13.74 10.33 -6.99
C PRO A 3 -13.61 8.98 -6.24
N PRO A 4 -13.88 8.92 -4.93
CA PRO A 4 -13.74 7.70 -4.12
C PRO A 4 -14.83 6.65 -4.38
N MET A 5 -15.92 7.04 -5.08
CA MET A 5 -17.05 6.20 -5.43
C MET A 5 -17.41 6.37 -6.92
N PRO A 6 -17.92 5.33 -7.60
CA PRO A 6 -18.51 5.45 -8.93
C PRO A 6 -19.91 6.13 -8.91
N PRO A 7 -20.42 6.59 -10.07
CA PRO A 7 -19.76 6.57 -11.38
C PRO A 7 -18.59 7.55 -11.44
N ARG A 8 -17.51 7.16 -12.12
CA ARG A 8 -16.35 8.02 -12.38
C ARG A 8 -16.39 8.46 -13.82
N GLN A 9 -16.99 9.61 -14.08
CA GLN A 9 -17.30 10.06 -15.44
C GLN A 9 -16.04 10.11 -16.32
N ASP A 10 -14.92 10.58 -15.78
CA ASP A 10 -13.64 10.64 -16.50
C ASP A 10 -13.16 9.26 -16.98
N LEU A 11 -13.35 8.20 -16.18
CA LEU A 11 -13.00 6.83 -16.58
C LEU A 11 -13.98 6.28 -17.62
N LEU A 12 -15.28 6.60 -17.47
CA LEU A 12 -16.31 6.17 -18.41
C LEU A 12 -16.12 6.80 -19.79
N LEU A 13 -15.66 8.06 -19.86
CA LEU A 13 -15.32 8.73 -21.13
C LEU A 13 -14.18 8.04 -21.87
N LEU A 14 -13.29 7.35 -21.15
CA LEU A 14 -12.21 6.53 -21.70
C LEU A 14 -12.65 5.08 -21.96
N GLY A 15 -13.93 4.75 -21.82
CA GLY A 15 -14.44 3.38 -21.96
C GLY A 15 -14.04 2.44 -20.82
N ILE A 16 -13.45 2.96 -19.74
CA ILE A 16 -12.97 2.16 -18.60
C ILE A 16 -14.12 1.94 -17.61
N THR A 17 -14.70 0.74 -17.66
CA THR A 17 -15.76 0.30 -16.73
C THR A 17 -15.21 -0.34 -15.44
N TYR A 18 -13.89 -0.52 -15.36
CA TYR A 18 -13.23 -1.09 -14.20
C TYR A 18 -13.46 -0.21 -12.95
N ARG A 19 -14.00 -0.84 -11.90
CA ARG A 19 -14.49 -0.13 -10.71
C ARG A 19 -13.38 0.27 -9.73
N LYS A 20 -12.29 -0.50 -9.64
CA LYS A 20 -11.25 -0.22 -8.64
C LYS A 20 -10.28 0.84 -9.17
N VAL A 21 -9.57 1.46 -8.24
CA VAL A 21 -8.48 2.40 -8.51
C VAL A 21 -7.26 1.95 -7.69
N PRO A 22 -6.03 2.28 -8.10
CA PRO A 22 -5.65 3.10 -9.26
C PRO A 22 -5.81 2.41 -10.62
N VAL A 23 -5.84 3.23 -11.66
CA VAL A 23 -5.67 2.86 -13.07
C VAL A 23 -4.63 3.80 -13.67
N VAL A 24 -3.79 3.31 -14.58
CA VAL A 24 -2.77 4.12 -15.26
C VAL A 24 -2.87 3.88 -16.75
N ALA A 25 -2.98 4.94 -17.53
CA ALA A 25 -2.82 4.89 -18.98
C ALA A 25 -1.37 5.23 -19.32
N ILE A 26 -0.70 4.35 -20.06
CA ILE A 26 0.63 4.59 -20.60
C ILE A 26 0.56 4.34 -22.10
N ASN A 27 0.87 5.37 -22.89
CA ASN A 27 0.67 5.37 -24.34
C ASN A 27 -0.78 5.00 -24.70
N ASP A 28 -0.99 3.91 -25.43
CA ASP A 28 -2.26 3.37 -25.90
C ASP A 28 -2.85 2.29 -24.99
N THR A 29 -2.19 1.96 -23.87
CA THR A 29 -2.56 0.84 -23.00
C THR A 29 -2.99 1.32 -21.61
N VAL A 30 -4.13 0.80 -21.13
CA VAL A 30 -4.64 1.06 -19.78
C VAL A 30 -4.37 -0.14 -18.87
N TYR A 31 -3.61 0.10 -17.80
CA TYR A 31 -3.30 -0.87 -16.77
C TYR A 31 -4.21 -0.66 -15.56
N CYS A 32 -4.95 -1.72 -15.21
CA CYS A 32 -5.79 -1.80 -14.02
C CYS A 32 -5.12 -2.71 -13.00
N ASP A 33 -5.21 -2.38 -11.71
CA ASP A 33 -4.55 -3.07 -10.57
C ASP A 33 -3.08 -2.66 -10.37
N THR A 34 -2.71 -2.40 -9.11
CA THR A 34 -1.35 -1.96 -8.73
C THR A 34 -0.28 -2.97 -9.12
N TYR A 35 -0.61 -4.26 -9.13
CA TYR A 35 0.31 -5.30 -9.57
C TYR A 35 0.65 -5.15 -11.06
N LYS A 36 -0.38 -5.01 -11.91
CA LYS A 36 -0.19 -4.88 -13.35
C LYS A 36 0.47 -3.56 -13.73
N ILE A 37 0.16 -2.50 -12.99
CA ILE A 37 0.84 -1.21 -13.12
C ILE A 37 2.34 -1.36 -12.80
N ALA A 38 2.71 -2.05 -11.71
CA ALA A 38 4.12 -2.27 -11.36
C ALA A 38 4.85 -3.12 -12.41
N GLU A 39 4.22 -4.16 -12.97
CA GLU A 39 4.81 -4.94 -14.07
C GLU A 39 5.03 -4.12 -15.33
N ALA A 40 4.05 -3.29 -15.70
CA ALA A 40 4.16 -2.41 -16.86
C ALA A 40 5.29 -1.39 -16.69
N LEU A 41 5.38 -0.78 -15.51
CA LEU A 41 6.44 0.17 -15.19
C LEU A 41 7.83 -0.48 -15.23
N GLU A 42 8.00 -1.66 -14.65
CA GLU A 42 9.27 -2.40 -14.71
C GLU A 42 9.66 -2.76 -16.16
N SER A 43 8.68 -3.12 -16.99
CA SER A 43 8.91 -3.45 -18.40
C SER A 43 9.29 -2.23 -19.23
N LEU A 44 8.69 -1.08 -18.96
CA LEU A 44 8.91 0.17 -19.71
C LEU A 44 10.17 0.91 -19.26
N TYR A 45 10.52 0.77 -17.98
CA TYR A 45 11.69 1.38 -17.36
C TYR A 45 12.55 0.29 -16.69
N PRO A 46 13.25 -0.55 -17.47
CA PRO A 46 14.10 -1.59 -16.92
C PRO A 46 15.18 -1.04 -15.99
N HIS A 47 15.64 -1.89 -15.07
CA HIS A 47 16.63 -1.51 -14.07
C HIS A 47 17.84 -0.79 -14.68
N SER A 48 18.09 0.42 -14.19
CA SER A 48 19.25 1.25 -14.51
C SER A 48 19.59 2.15 -13.32
N ASN A 49 20.68 2.92 -13.43
CA ASN A 49 21.05 3.92 -12.42
C ASN A 49 20.00 5.03 -12.28
N GLU A 50 19.27 5.33 -13.36
CA GLU A 50 18.20 6.34 -13.38
C GLU A 50 16.85 5.76 -12.95
N HIS A 51 16.61 4.49 -13.26
CA HIS A 51 15.37 3.76 -12.97
C HIS A 51 15.69 2.53 -12.12
N PRO A 52 15.84 2.67 -10.78
CA PRO A 52 15.95 1.52 -9.90
C PRO A 52 14.74 0.59 -10.07
N SER A 53 14.98 -0.72 -10.03
CA SER A 53 13.91 -1.72 -10.24
C SER A 53 12.82 -1.58 -9.17
N LEU A 54 11.56 -1.80 -9.53
CA LEU A 54 10.49 -1.97 -8.53
C LEU A 54 10.63 -3.29 -7.77
N PHE A 55 11.47 -4.21 -8.24
CA PHE A 55 11.69 -5.53 -7.68
C PHE A 55 13.18 -5.78 -7.37
N PRO A 56 13.78 -5.00 -6.44
CA PRO A 56 15.19 -5.14 -6.10
C PRO A 56 15.53 -6.56 -5.65
N LYS A 57 16.76 -7.00 -5.98
CA LYS A 57 17.27 -8.29 -5.53
C LYS A 57 17.51 -8.26 -4.01
N ALA A 58 17.06 -9.31 -3.33
CA ALA A 58 17.36 -9.53 -1.92
C ALA A 58 18.83 -9.95 -1.76
N LEU A 59 19.56 -9.28 -0.86
CA LEU A 59 21.00 -9.51 -0.68
C LEU A 59 21.33 -10.91 -0.13
N ASN A 60 20.34 -11.59 0.45
CA ASN A 60 20.49 -12.90 1.09
C ASN A 60 19.90 -14.07 0.29
N LEU A 61 19.34 -13.86 -0.91
CA LEU A 61 18.69 -14.91 -1.72
C LEU A 61 19.50 -15.32 -2.98
N GLY A 62 20.70 -14.77 -3.18
CA GLY A 62 21.52 -15.04 -4.36
C GLY A 62 20.82 -14.62 -5.66
N ASP A 63 21.06 -15.37 -6.75
CA ASP A 63 20.49 -15.06 -8.08
C ASP A 63 19.01 -15.46 -8.26
N GLN A 64 18.33 -15.93 -7.21
CA GLN A 64 16.92 -16.29 -7.31
C GLN A 64 16.03 -15.08 -7.60
N GLN A 65 14.98 -15.28 -8.41
CA GLN A 65 14.07 -14.21 -8.84
C GLN A 65 13.28 -13.64 -7.65
N SER A 66 13.83 -12.57 -7.06
CA SER A 66 13.21 -11.85 -5.94
C SER A 66 11.86 -11.22 -6.30
N SER A 67 11.58 -10.98 -7.59
CA SER A 67 10.35 -10.34 -8.07
C SER A 67 9.10 -11.17 -7.81
N ILE A 68 9.12 -12.47 -8.13
CA ILE A 68 7.97 -13.39 -7.92
C ILE A 68 7.67 -13.52 -6.42
N LEU A 69 8.72 -13.62 -5.60
CA LEU A 69 8.56 -13.70 -4.15
C LEU A 69 7.96 -12.40 -3.58
N GLN A 70 8.49 -11.23 -3.97
CA GLN A 70 7.91 -9.93 -3.56
C GLN A 70 6.42 -9.83 -3.94
N LYS A 71 6.10 -10.15 -5.19
CA LYS A 71 4.73 -10.17 -5.74
C LYS A 71 3.81 -11.09 -4.95
N THR A 72 4.29 -12.28 -4.60
CA THR A 72 3.55 -13.27 -3.80
C THR A 72 3.33 -12.74 -2.38
N LEU A 73 4.37 -12.20 -1.74
CA LEU A 73 4.27 -11.63 -0.40
C LEU A 73 3.31 -10.43 -0.37
N VAL A 74 3.30 -9.56 -1.38
CA VAL A 74 2.29 -8.49 -1.46
C VAL A 74 0.88 -9.06 -1.48
N GLN A 75 0.62 -10.05 -2.33
CA GLN A 75 -0.71 -10.64 -2.44
C GLN A 75 -1.16 -11.34 -1.15
N PHE A 76 -0.27 -12.10 -0.51
CA PHE A 76 -0.62 -12.97 0.62
C PHE A 76 -0.33 -12.38 2.00
N VAL A 77 0.39 -11.27 2.10
CA VAL A 77 0.68 -10.56 3.36
C VAL A 77 0.01 -9.18 3.37
N ALA A 78 0.14 -8.39 2.31
CA ALA A 78 -0.40 -7.02 2.28
C ALA A 78 -1.88 -6.99 1.83
N ASP A 79 -2.15 -7.33 0.57
CA ASP A 79 -3.43 -7.03 -0.09
C ASP A 79 -4.61 -7.86 0.44
N ARG A 80 -4.36 -9.11 0.87
CA ARG A 80 -5.42 -10.00 1.31
C ARG A 80 -5.66 -9.97 2.81
N PRO A 81 -4.69 -10.26 3.70
CA PRO A 81 -4.97 -10.28 5.13
C PRO A 81 -4.88 -8.89 5.76
N LEU A 82 -3.74 -8.19 5.60
CA LEU A 82 -3.54 -6.89 6.25
C LEU A 82 -4.51 -5.82 5.76
N PHE A 83 -4.77 -5.72 4.45
CA PHE A 83 -5.71 -4.73 3.93
C PHE A 83 -7.14 -4.97 4.43
N LYS A 84 -7.60 -6.22 4.51
CA LYS A 84 -8.92 -6.54 5.09
C LYS A 84 -9.02 -6.11 6.55
N LEU A 85 -7.97 -6.37 7.34
CA LEU A 85 -7.91 -5.94 8.74
C LEU A 85 -7.88 -4.41 8.82
N ALA A 86 -7.08 -3.73 7.98
CA ALA A 86 -7.04 -2.27 7.91
C ALA A 86 -8.40 -1.66 7.58
N VAL A 87 -9.14 -2.26 6.65
CA VAL A 87 -10.51 -1.84 6.28
C VAL A 87 -11.46 -1.96 7.48
N ALA A 88 -11.34 -2.99 8.31
CA ALA A 88 -12.13 -3.12 9.53
C ALA A 88 -11.82 -2.03 10.58
N LEU A 89 -10.65 -1.39 10.50
CA LEU A 89 -10.25 -0.30 11.39
C LEU A 89 -10.74 1.07 10.95
N MET A 90 -11.28 1.22 9.73
CA MET A 90 -11.81 2.51 9.27
C MET A 90 -12.87 3.06 10.24
N PRO A 91 -13.02 4.40 10.33
CA PRO A 91 -14.03 5.04 11.16
C PRO A 91 -15.42 4.95 10.51
N TRP A 92 -15.96 3.73 10.41
CA TRP A 92 -17.18 3.39 9.66
C TRP A 92 -18.41 4.21 10.09
N GLU A 93 -18.48 4.58 11.36
CA GLU A 93 -19.53 5.45 11.92
C GLU A 93 -19.53 6.87 11.39
N ASN A 94 -18.39 7.36 10.89
CA ASN A 94 -18.23 8.71 10.39
C ASN A 94 -18.36 8.78 8.86
N LEU A 95 -18.58 7.64 8.20
CA LEU A 95 -18.67 7.58 6.74
C LEU A 95 -20.09 7.90 6.26
N PRO A 96 -20.25 8.69 5.18
CA PRO A 96 -21.56 9.00 4.64
C PRO A 96 -22.34 7.74 4.23
N LYS A 97 -23.67 7.76 4.39
CA LYS A 97 -24.53 6.63 3.99
C LYS A 97 -24.31 6.19 2.54
N ALA A 98 -24.12 7.14 1.62
CA ALA A 98 -23.81 6.85 0.22
C ALA A 98 -22.55 5.98 0.05
N PHE A 99 -21.54 6.18 0.92
CA PHE A 99 -20.34 5.35 0.94
C PHE A 99 -20.62 3.94 1.47
N LEU A 100 -21.42 3.81 2.53
CA LEU A 100 -21.82 2.51 3.06
C LEU A 100 -22.63 1.71 2.03
N ASP A 101 -23.58 2.35 1.35
CA ASP A 101 -24.38 1.74 0.30
C ASP A 101 -23.50 1.30 -0.88
N ASP A 102 -22.55 2.14 -1.29
CA ASP A 102 -21.60 1.83 -2.36
C ASP A 102 -20.71 0.62 -2.02
N ARG A 103 -20.13 0.62 -0.81
CA ARG A 103 -19.27 -0.48 -0.34
C ARG A 103 -20.08 -1.75 -0.12
N GLY A 104 -21.32 -1.64 0.34
CA GLY A 104 -22.20 -2.79 0.51
C GLY A 104 -22.53 -3.47 -0.83
N LYS A 105 -22.87 -2.69 -1.85
CA LYS A 105 -23.04 -3.21 -3.23
C LYS A 105 -21.77 -3.87 -3.76
N PHE A 106 -20.61 -3.28 -3.48
CA PHE A 106 -19.33 -3.82 -3.92
C PHE A 106 -18.96 -5.14 -3.22
N LEU A 107 -19.24 -5.27 -1.92
CA LEU A 107 -18.98 -6.48 -1.12
C LEU A 107 -20.08 -7.54 -1.25
N GLY A 108 -21.20 -7.21 -1.90
CA GLY A 108 -22.36 -8.10 -2.07
C GLY A 108 -23.26 -8.23 -0.85
N ASN A 109 -23.05 -7.42 0.20
CA ASN A 109 -23.82 -7.44 1.45
C ASN A 109 -23.91 -6.03 2.04
N ALA A 110 -25.01 -5.70 2.74
CA ALA A 110 -25.11 -4.43 3.45
C ALA A 110 -24.01 -4.30 4.53
N ILE A 111 -23.51 -3.08 4.73
CA ILE A 111 -22.50 -2.80 5.75
C ILE A 111 -23.18 -2.66 7.12
N ASP A 112 -22.99 -3.64 8.01
CA ASP A 112 -23.39 -3.54 9.41
C ASP A 112 -22.28 -2.88 10.24
N VAL A 113 -22.43 -1.56 10.45
CA VAL A 113 -21.48 -0.76 11.25
C VAL A 113 -21.40 -1.25 12.70
N ASN A 114 -22.51 -1.73 13.29
CA ASN A 114 -22.51 -2.20 14.67
C ASN A 114 -21.75 -3.53 14.80
N GLN A 115 -21.92 -4.43 13.83
CA GLN A 115 -21.14 -5.66 13.77
C GLN A 115 -19.64 -5.37 13.57
N ILE A 116 -19.28 -4.44 12.67
CA ILE A 116 -17.88 -4.05 12.46
C ILE A 116 -17.28 -3.48 13.75
N LYS A 117 -18.00 -2.59 14.45
CA LYS A 117 -17.58 -2.07 15.76
C LYS A 117 -17.35 -3.17 16.78
N LYS A 118 -18.28 -4.13 16.87
CA LYS A 118 -18.16 -5.29 17.78
C LYS A 118 -16.93 -6.14 17.46
N MET A 119 -16.59 -6.29 16.17
CA MET A 119 -15.43 -7.07 15.72
C MET A 119 -14.11 -6.29 15.73
N ARG A 120 -14.13 -4.98 16.02
CA ARG A 120 -12.94 -4.14 16.02
C ARG A 120 -11.82 -4.65 16.94
N PRO A 121 -12.07 -5.09 18.19
CA PRO A 121 -11.00 -5.62 19.06
C PRO A 121 -10.30 -6.84 18.45
N TYR A 122 -11.06 -7.71 17.77
CA TYR A 122 -10.49 -8.85 17.04
C TYR A 122 -9.61 -8.37 15.88
N ALA A 123 -10.08 -7.41 15.07
CA ALA A 123 -9.30 -6.86 13.97
C ALA A 123 -7.99 -6.22 14.44
N VAL A 124 -8.02 -5.42 15.52
CA VAL A 124 -6.81 -4.84 16.15
C VAL A 124 -5.86 -5.93 16.62
N SER A 125 -6.36 -6.96 17.31
CA SER A 125 -5.55 -8.09 17.78
C SER A 125 -4.85 -8.81 16.63
N GLN A 126 -5.60 -9.18 15.58
CA GLN A 126 -5.04 -9.85 14.41
C GLN A 126 -4.04 -8.96 13.66
N PHE A 127 -4.33 -7.66 13.52
CA PHE A 127 -3.43 -6.73 12.86
C PHE A 127 -2.09 -6.64 13.63
N ARG A 128 -2.15 -6.58 14.97
CA ARG A 128 -0.95 -6.56 15.82
C ARG A 128 -0.11 -7.83 15.71
N VAL A 129 -0.71 -9.00 15.45
CA VAL A 129 0.06 -10.23 15.17
C VAL A 129 0.90 -10.07 13.91
N HIS A 130 0.30 -9.59 12.82
CA HIS A 130 1.06 -9.30 11.60
C HIS A 130 2.13 -8.22 11.82
N MET A 131 1.82 -7.19 12.61
CA MET A 131 2.81 -6.17 12.98
C MET A 131 3.99 -6.75 13.76
N ALA A 132 3.76 -7.69 14.68
CA ALA A 132 4.84 -8.36 15.41
C ALA A 132 5.78 -9.11 14.46
N SER A 133 5.24 -9.88 13.52
CA SER A 133 6.06 -10.57 12.52
C SER A 133 6.84 -9.59 11.62
N LEU A 134 6.21 -8.50 11.18
CA LEU A 134 6.90 -7.49 10.36
C LEU A 134 7.98 -6.75 11.16
N GLU A 135 7.76 -6.50 12.44
CA GLU A 135 8.73 -5.90 13.35
C GLU A 135 9.96 -6.80 13.50
N GLU A 136 9.76 -8.10 13.73
CA GLU A 136 10.84 -9.10 13.80
C GLU A 136 11.64 -9.16 12.49
N ILE A 137 10.96 -9.22 11.34
CA ILE A 137 11.61 -9.19 10.02
C ILE A 137 12.46 -7.92 9.86
N LEU A 138 11.93 -6.75 10.22
CA LEU A 138 12.67 -5.50 10.14
C LEU A 138 13.84 -5.47 11.11
N GLN A 139 13.68 -6.00 12.32
CA GLN A 139 14.77 -6.14 13.29
C GLN A 139 15.90 -7.02 12.73
N GLU A 140 15.58 -8.19 12.16
CA GLU A 140 16.55 -9.08 11.52
C GLU A 140 17.23 -8.45 10.29
N SER A 141 16.54 -7.52 9.62
CA SER A 141 17.09 -6.73 8.50
C SER A 141 18.01 -5.59 8.94
N GLY A 142 18.20 -5.38 10.25
CA GLY A 142 18.88 -4.20 10.79
C GLY A 142 18.10 -2.90 10.58
N GLY A 143 16.79 -3.00 10.31
CA GLY A 143 15.91 -1.88 9.99
C GLY A 143 16.04 -1.34 8.56
N SER A 144 16.54 -2.13 7.63
CA SER A 144 16.69 -1.75 6.21
C SER A 144 15.36 -1.84 5.45
N PHE A 145 15.08 -2.98 4.83
CA PHE A 145 13.89 -3.28 4.04
C PHE A 145 13.45 -4.72 4.29
N ILE A 146 12.18 -5.03 4.03
CA ILE A 146 11.55 -6.30 4.41
C ILE A 146 12.31 -7.52 3.86
N MET A 147 12.87 -7.38 2.66
CA MET A 147 13.63 -8.45 2.00
C MET A 147 15.15 -8.24 2.01
N LYS A 148 15.69 -7.43 2.92
CA LYS A 148 17.13 -7.12 2.99
C LYS A 148 17.68 -6.68 1.62
N THR A 149 16.97 -5.77 0.96
CA THR A 149 17.35 -5.18 -0.32
C THR A 149 18.20 -3.94 -0.10
N GLU A 150 18.88 -3.43 -1.13
CA GLU A 150 19.67 -2.19 -1.03
C GLU A 150 18.77 -0.93 -0.95
N TYR A 151 17.58 -1.00 -1.55
CA TYR A 151 16.58 0.06 -1.61
C TYR A 151 15.16 -0.57 -1.56
N PRO A 152 14.08 0.19 -1.27
CA PRO A 152 12.77 -0.42 -1.08
C PRO A 152 12.21 -0.94 -2.39
N GLY A 153 11.54 -2.08 -2.31
CA GLY A 153 10.84 -2.69 -3.45
C GLY A 153 9.32 -2.52 -3.39
N PHE A 154 8.65 -3.21 -4.30
CA PHE A 154 7.20 -3.26 -4.40
C PHE A 154 6.54 -3.75 -3.10
N LEU A 155 7.17 -4.70 -2.40
CA LEU A 155 6.69 -5.20 -1.11
C LEU A 155 6.73 -4.10 -0.04
N ASP A 156 7.85 -3.40 0.08
CA ASP A 156 8.02 -2.32 1.06
C ASP A 156 7.01 -1.18 0.82
N VAL A 157 6.81 -0.79 -0.44
CA VAL A 157 5.83 0.25 -0.81
C VAL A 157 4.40 -0.18 -0.48
N SER A 158 4.05 -1.44 -0.74
CA SER A 158 2.72 -1.98 -0.45
C SER A 158 2.43 -2.01 1.05
N ILE A 159 3.41 -2.43 1.85
CA ILE A 159 3.30 -2.46 3.32
C ILE A 159 3.27 -1.03 3.88
N TYR A 160 4.15 -0.14 3.38
CA TYR A 160 4.16 1.28 3.75
C TYR A 160 2.81 1.95 3.48
N PHE A 161 2.19 1.69 2.32
CA PHE A 161 0.88 2.22 1.98
C PHE A 161 -0.16 1.89 3.06
N LEU A 162 -0.22 0.64 3.54
CA LEU A 162 -1.18 0.21 4.56
C LEU A 162 -1.00 0.98 5.86
N PHE A 163 0.22 1.08 6.38
CA PHE A 163 0.51 1.80 7.61
C PHE A 163 0.27 3.30 7.47
N ARG A 164 0.63 3.88 6.32
CA ARG A 164 0.32 5.29 6.02
C ARG A 164 -1.19 5.53 5.95
N TRP A 165 -1.93 4.63 5.31
CA TRP A 165 -3.38 4.75 5.14
C TRP A 165 -4.10 4.70 6.49
N ILE A 166 -3.75 3.74 7.34
CA ILE A 166 -4.24 3.66 8.73
C ILE A 166 -3.93 4.95 9.51
N HIS A 167 -2.72 5.49 9.34
CA HIS A 167 -2.35 6.72 10.01
C HIS A 167 -3.18 7.92 9.53
N VAL A 168 -3.37 8.08 8.22
CA VAL A 168 -4.21 9.14 7.63
C VAL A 168 -5.66 9.01 8.10
N MET A 169 -6.15 7.79 8.33
CA MET A 169 -7.48 7.54 8.89
C MET A 169 -7.60 7.78 10.40
N GLY A 170 -6.51 8.19 11.07
CA GLY A 170 -6.50 8.45 12.51
C GLY A 170 -6.51 7.20 13.39
N GLN A 171 -6.19 6.03 12.83
CA GLN A 171 -6.34 4.73 13.51
C GLN A 171 -5.01 4.17 14.05
N ALA A 172 -3.96 5.00 14.08
CA ALA A 172 -2.62 4.54 14.42
C ALA A 172 -2.44 4.24 15.92
N GLU A 173 -3.04 5.02 16.81
CA GLU A 173 -2.86 4.83 18.27
C GLU A 173 -3.40 3.48 18.73
N ASP A 174 -4.56 3.07 18.19
CA ASP A 174 -5.15 1.75 18.43
C ASP A 174 -4.20 0.60 18.09
N LEU A 175 -3.31 0.77 17.13
CA LEU A 175 -2.38 -0.28 16.73
C LEU A 175 -1.05 -0.21 17.48
N TYR A 176 -0.42 0.96 17.48
CA TYR A 176 0.95 1.10 17.96
C TYR A 176 1.05 1.40 19.47
N GLY A 177 -0.05 1.76 20.12
CA GLY A 177 -0.08 2.27 21.49
C GLY A 177 0.54 3.66 21.65
N PRO A 178 0.75 4.12 22.89
CA PRO A 178 1.45 5.37 23.18
C PRO A 178 2.85 5.40 22.54
N MET A 179 3.30 6.58 22.11
CA MET A 179 4.62 6.73 21.49
C MET A 179 5.76 6.34 22.45
N SER A 180 5.59 6.60 23.75
CA SER A 180 6.56 6.29 24.81
C SER A 180 6.76 4.80 25.08
N GLU A 181 5.83 3.93 24.64
CA GLU A 181 5.76 2.53 25.07
C GLU A 181 5.58 1.55 23.88
N SER A 182 5.89 2.00 22.67
CA SER A 182 5.53 1.20 21.50
C SER A 182 6.39 -0.04 21.35
N LYS A 183 5.71 -1.18 21.22
CA LYS A 183 6.31 -2.49 20.92
C LYS A 183 6.82 -2.63 19.47
N PHE A 184 6.66 -1.60 18.64
CA PHE A 184 6.98 -1.66 17.21
C PHE A 184 7.90 -0.50 16.75
N PRO A 185 9.08 -0.32 17.35
CA PRO A 185 10.01 0.78 17.00
C PRO A 185 10.46 0.78 15.52
N PHE A 186 10.70 -0.37 14.90
CA PHE A 186 11.12 -0.46 13.49
C PHE A 186 9.96 -0.10 12.55
N LEU A 187 8.76 -0.61 12.78
CA LEU A 187 7.58 -0.20 11.99
C LEU A 187 7.25 1.28 12.15
N ARG A 188 7.48 1.87 13.33
CA ARG A 188 7.37 3.33 13.51
C ARG A 188 8.43 4.08 12.73
N LYS A 189 9.66 3.56 12.62
CA LYS A 189 10.68 4.13 11.74
C LYS A 189 10.24 4.05 10.29
N VAL A 190 9.69 2.93 9.81
CA VAL A 190 9.14 2.81 8.44
C VAL A 190 8.07 3.88 8.17
N ARG A 191 7.19 4.16 9.15
CA ARG A 191 6.21 5.25 9.07
C ARG A 191 6.86 6.64 8.93
N LEU A 192 7.97 6.87 9.62
CA LEU A 192 8.66 8.16 9.69
C LEU A 192 9.79 8.31 8.67
N HIS A 193 10.21 7.23 8.00
CA HIS A 193 11.47 7.22 7.28
C HIS A 193 11.46 8.24 6.16
N SER A 194 12.44 9.14 6.23
CA SER A 194 12.70 10.15 5.21
C SER A 194 12.95 9.49 3.87
N SER A 195 13.51 8.27 3.77
CA SER A 195 13.69 7.58 2.48
C SER A 195 12.39 7.24 1.75
N TYR A 196 11.32 6.81 2.43
CA TYR A 196 10.02 6.60 1.75
C TYR A 196 9.42 7.93 1.28
N ARG A 197 9.57 8.99 2.08
CA ARG A 197 9.14 10.35 1.70
C ARG A 197 10.03 10.97 0.63
N ALA A 198 11.33 10.69 0.63
CA ALA A 198 12.33 11.23 -0.27
C ALA A 198 12.32 10.49 -1.61
N ILE A 199 12.01 9.20 -1.64
CA ILE A 199 11.70 8.46 -2.87
C ILE A 199 10.44 9.06 -3.50
N ILE A 200 9.37 9.24 -2.72
CA ILE A 200 8.17 9.94 -3.18
C ILE A 200 8.52 11.37 -3.66
N ALA A 201 9.31 12.13 -2.91
CA ALA A 201 9.68 13.51 -3.26
C ALA A 201 10.62 13.59 -4.48
N ARG A 202 11.58 12.68 -4.65
CA ARG A 202 12.45 12.58 -5.84
C ARG A 202 11.64 12.24 -7.08
N LEU A 203 10.71 11.30 -6.97
CA LEU A 203 9.80 10.93 -8.07
C LEU A 203 8.86 12.08 -8.50
N PHE A 204 8.56 13.03 -7.61
CA PHE A 204 7.74 14.21 -7.92
C PHE A 204 8.54 15.49 -8.23
N SER A 205 9.86 15.53 -8.01
CA SER A 205 10.70 16.71 -8.28
C SER A 205 11.36 16.69 -9.65
N THR A 206 11.35 15.56 -10.37
CA THR A 206 11.92 15.44 -11.73
C THR A 206 11.05 16.05 -12.85
N LYS A 207 9.92 16.71 -12.55
CA LYS A 207 9.09 17.42 -13.55
C LYS A 207 9.10 18.95 -13.40
N SER A 208 10.25 19.56 -13.16
CA SER A 208 10.40 21.02 -13.19
C SER A 208 11.67 21.52 -13.89
N GLY A 209 12.08 20.84 -14.97
CA GLY A 209 13.19 21.32 -15.79
C GLY A 209 13.20 20.71 -17.18
N SER A 210 12.56 21.39 -18.13
CA SER A 210 12.86 21.45 -19.58
C SER A 210 11.60 21.78 -20.41
N GLN A 211 11.15 23.03 -20.30
CA GLN A 211 10.51 23.74 -21.41
C GLN A 211 11.07 25.16 -21.43
N GLN A 212 12.23 25.29 -22.04
CA GLN A 212 12.75 26.50 -22.68
C GLN A 212 13.61 25.98 -23.83
N ASP A 213 13.00 25.93 -25.01
CA ASP A 213 13.47 26.54 -26.26
C ASP A 213 12.42 26.33 -27.35
#